data_AF-G3FAL0-F1
#
_entry.id   AF-G3FAL0-F1
#
_cell.length_a   1.000
_cell.length_b   1.000
_cell.length_c   1.000
_cell.angle_alpha   90.00
_cell.angle_beta   90.00
_cell.angle_gamma   90.00
#
_symmetry.space_group_name_H-M   'P 1'
#
loop_
_entity.id
_entity.type
_entity.pdbx_description
1 polymer ?
#
loop_
_entity_poly.entity_id
_entity_poly.type
_entity_poly.pdbx_seq_one_letter_code
_entity_poly.pdbx_strand_id
1 'polypeptide(L)'
;SCQNFYKDFTLQIDMAFNVFFLLYFGLRFIAANDKLWFWLEVNSVVDFFTVPPVFVSVYLNRSWLGLRFLRALRLIQFSEILQFLNILKTSNSIKLVNLCSIFISTWLTAAGFIHLVENSGDPWENFQNSQPLSYWECVYLLMVTMSTVGYGDVYAKTTLGRLF
;
A
#
# COMPACT_ATOMS: atom_id res chain seq x y z
N SER A 1 -5.62 -20.26 3.97
CA SER A 1 -6.73 -21.04 4.58
C SER A 1 -8.00 -20.22 4.49
N CYS A 2 -9.11 -20.79 4.02
CA CYS A 2 -10.41 -20.11 3.98
C CYS A 2 -10.97 -20.00 5.41
N GLN A 3 -10.75 -18.87 6.07
CA GLN A 3 -11.40 -18.58 7.34
C GLN A 3 -12.74 -17.89 7.06
N ASN A 4 -13.81 -18.45 7.64
CA ASN A 4 -15.16 -17.91 7.50
C ASN A 4 -15.21 -16.47 8.02
N PHE A 5 -15.77 -15.57 7.22
CA PHE A 5 -15.97 -14.13 7.48
C PHE A 5 -16.53 -13.82 8.89
N TYR A 6 -17.33 -14.72 9.45
CA TYR A 6 -17.93 -14.58 10.78
C TYR A 6 -16.97 -14.82 11.96
N LYS A 7 -15.84 -15.52 11.76
CA LYS A 7 -14.92 -15.88 12.86
C LYS A 7 -13.74 -14.91 13.01
N ASP A 8 -13.36 -14.19 11.97
CA ASP A 8 -12.21 -13.29 11.99
C ASP A 8 -12.64 -11.85 12.29
N PHE A 9 -12.47 -11.45 13.55
CA PHE A 9 -12.71 -10.08 14.01
C PHE A 9 -11.88 -9.04 13.25
N THR A 10 -10.68 -9.42 12.80
CA THR A 10 -9.78 -8.58 11.99
C THR A 10 -10.42 -8.21 10.64
N LEU A 11 -11.14 -9.14 10.02
CA LEU A 11 -11.75 -8.93 8.72
C LEU A 11 -13.02 -8.06 8.83
N GLN A 12 -13.75 -8.16 9.94
CA GLN A 12 -14.89 -7.27 10.24
C GLN A 12 -14.43 -5.82 10.46
N ILE A 13 -13.37 -5.62 11.25
CA ILE A 13 -12.77 -4.29 11.44
C ILE A 13 -12.26 -3.74 10.10
N ASP A 14 -11.58 -4.56 9.31
CA ASP A 14 -11.08 -4.16 8.00
C ASP A 14 -12.23 -3.73 7.08
N MET A 15 -13.34 -4.49 7.05
CA MET A 15 -14.52 -4.12 6.28
C MET A 15 -15.09 -2.76 6.72
N ALA A 16 -15.20 -2.51 8.04
CA ALA A 16 -15.70 -1.24 8.55
C ALA A 16 -14.82 -0.05 8.12
N PHE A 17 -13.50 -0.18 8.23
CA PHE A 17 -12.57 0.85 7.75
C PHE A 17 -12.73 1.10 6.25
N ASN A 18 -12.83 0.03 5.45
CA ASN A 18 -12.92 0.19 4.00
C ASN A 18 -14.24 0.80 3.53
N VAL A 19 -15.35 0.49 4.20
CA VAL A 19 -16.64 1.18 3.96
C VAL A 19 -16.52 2.67 4.30
N PHE A 20 -15.89 3.01 5.43
CA PHE A 20 -15.63 4.39 5.79
C PHE A 20 -14.79 5.12 4.73
N PHE A 21 -13.71 4.51 4.24
CA PHE A 21 -12.87 5.10 3.19
C PHE A 21 -13.61 5.22 1.85
N LEU A 22 -14.47 4.27 1.49
CA LEU A 22 -15.30 4.36 0.29
C LEU A 22 -16.26 5.57 0.39
N LEU A 23 -16.91 5.75 1.53
CA LEU A 23 -17.81 6.88 1.75
C LEU A 23 -17.04 8.21 1.68
N TYR A 24 -15.85 8.28 2.28
CA TYR A 24 -14.98 9.46 2.20
C TYR A 24 -14.60 9.79 0.75
N PHE A 25 -14.17 8.78 -0.03
CA PHE A 25 -13.87 8.94 -1.46
C PHE A 25 -15.11 9.42 -2.24
N GLY A 26 -16.28 8.86 -1.96
CA GLY A 26 -17.55 9.26 -2.60
C GLY A 26 -17.93 10.71 -2.29
N LEU A 27 -17.77 11.15 -1.03
CA LEU A 27 -18.01 12.55 -0.65
C LEU A 27 -17.05 13.51 -1.36
N ARG A 28 -15.76 13.16 -1.43
CA ARG A 28 -14.74 13.97 -2.13
C ARG A 28 -15.03 14.05 -3.63
N PHE A 29 -15.49 12.95 -4.25
CA PHE A 29 -15.90 12.92 -5.65
C PHE A 29 -17.12 13.82 -5.93
N ILE A 30 -18.11 13.85 -5.04
CA ILE A 30 -19.29 14.73 -5.18
C ILE A 30 -18.91 16.19 -4.98
N ALA A 31 -17.99 16.49 -4.05
CA ALA A 31 -17.54 17.85 -3.75
C ALA A 31 -16.59 18.45 -4.81
N ALA A 32 -16.03 17.63 -5.71
CA ALA A 32 -15.10 18.10 -6.74
C ALA A 32 -15.82 18.85 -7.86
N ASN A 33 -15.36 20.07 -8.16
CA ASN A 33 -15.88 20.89 -9.26
C ASN A 33 -15.62 20.23 -10.63
N ASP A 34 -14.41 19.72 -10.85
CA ASP A 34 -14.00 19.06 -12.10
C ASP A 34 -13.74 17.58 -11.88
N LYS A 35 -14.68 16.75 -12.36
CA LYS A 35 -14.62 15.28 -12.17
C LYS A 35 -13.40 14.65 -12.83
N LEU A 36 -12.99 15.11 -14.01
CA LEU A 36 -11.82 14.56 -14.71
C LEU A 36 -10.52 14.87 -13.98
N TRP A 37 -10.39 16.09 -13.46
CA TRP A 37 -9.20 16.49 -12.72
C TRP A 37 -9.10 15.77 -11.38
N PHE A 38 -10.24 15.53 -10.74
CA PHE A 38 -10.32 14.69 -9.56
C PHE A 38 -9.79 13.28 -9.78
N TRP A 39 -10.10 12.63 -10.90
CA TRP A 39 -9.58 11.29 -11.23
C TRP A 39 -8.06 11.25 -11.43
N LEU A 40 -7.45 12.35 -11.87
CA LEU A 40 -6.01 12.46 -12.07
C LEU A 40 -5.25 12.93 -10.81
N GLU A 41 -5.98 13.33 -9.76
CA GLU A 41 -5.37 13.74 -8.50
C GLU A 41 -4.71 12.54 -7.81
N VAL A 42 -3.44 12.69 -7.40
CA VAL A 42 -2.64 11.61 -6.77
C VAL A 42 -3.38 10.97 -5.59
N ASN A 43 -4.04 11.79 -4.77
CA ASN A 43 -4.83 11.32 -3.63
C ASN A 43 -5.99 10.41 -4.06
N SER A 44 -6.70 10.79 -5.12
CA SER A 44 -7.81 10.00 -5.68
C SER A 44 -7.33 8.72 -6.36
N VAL A 45 -6.16 8.75 -7.00
CA VAL A 45 -5.52 7.56 -7.59
C VAL A 45 -5.15 6.56 -6.48
N VAL A 46 -4.57 7.04 -5.38
CA VAL A 46 -4.26 6.19 -4.21
C VAL A 46 -5.53 5.56 -3.63
N ASP A 47 -6.61 6.33 -3.48
CA ASP A 47 -7.88 5.80 -3.00
C ASP A 47 -8.46 4.77 -3.99
N PHE A 48 -8.38 5.06 -5.29
CA PHE A 48 -8.82 4.15 -6.34
C PHE A 48 -8.05 2.83 -6.34
N PHE A 49 -6.76 2.81 -6.04
CA PHE A 49 -6.00 1.56 -5.97
C PHE A 49 -6.23 0.77 -4.67
N THR A 50 -6.65 1.45 -3.59
CA THR A 50 -6.80 0.82 -2.27
C THR A 50 -8.21 0.30 -1.99
N VAL A 51 -9.23 0.84 -2.65
CA VAL A 51 -10.65 0.51 -2.40
C VAL A 51 -11.11 -0.79 -3.10
N PRO A 52 -10.88 -1.01 -4.41
CA PRO A 52 -11.36 -2.20 -5.15
C PRO A 52 -10.83 -3.55 -4.62
N PRO A 53 -9.54 -3.72 -4.25
CA PRO A 53 -9.03 -5.02 -3.80
C PRO A 53 -9.79 -5.58 -2.58
N VAL A 54 -10.38 -4.72 -1.77
CA VAL A 54 -11.13 -5.10 -0.57
C VAL A 54 -12.49 -5.69 -0.92
N PHE A 55 -13.23 -5.02 -1.80
CA PHE A 55 -14.54 -5.52 -2.26
C PHE A 55 -14.40 -6.87 -2.96
N VAL A 56 -13.33 -7.05 -3.76
CA VAL A 56 -13.01 -8.33 -4.40
C VAL A 56 -12.72 -9.42 -3.37
N SER A 57 -11.98 -9.10 -2.30
CA SER A 57 -11.67 -10.08 -1.23
C SER A 57 -12.92 -10.53 -0.47
N VAL A 58 -13.87 -9.63 -0.21
CA VAL A 58 -15.14 -9.95 0.45
C VAL A 58 -16.07 -10.71 -0.49
N TYR A 59 -16.20 -10.27 -1.74
CA TYR A 59 -17.04 -10.93 -2.74
C TYR A 59 -16.60 -12.38 -3.01
N LEU A 60 -15.29 -12.63 -3.08
CA LEU A 60 -14.73 -13.96 -3.33
C LEU A 60 -14.60 -14.82 -2.06
N ASN A 61 -14.94 -14.31 -0.87
CA ASN A 61 -14.71 -14.97 0.43
C ASN A 61 -13.30 -15.56 0.58
N ARG A 62 -12.30 -14.94 -0.07
CA ARG A 62 -10.91 -15.39 -0.10
C ARG A 62 -10.01 -14.22 0.27
N SER A 63 -9.19 -14.42 1.30
CA SER A 63 -8.16 -13.46 1.71
C SER A 63 -6.98 -13.54 0.74
N TRP A 64 -7.00 -12.74 -0.33
CA TRP A 64 -5.80 -12.54 -1.15
C TRP A 64 -4.98 -11.40 -0.54
N LEU A 65 -3.73 -11.70 -0.17
CA LEU A 65 -2.78 -10.70 0.30
C LEU A 65 -2.37 -9.68 -0.78
N GLY A 66 -2.65 -10.00 -2.06
CA GLY A 66 -2.15 -9.36 -3.28
C GLY A 66 -1.77 -7.90 -3.14
N LEU A 67 -2.73 -7.01 -3.33
CA LEU A 67 -2.50 -5.56 -3.37
C LEU A 67 -2.76 -4.86 -2.03
N ARG A 68 -2.78 -5.59 -0.91
CA ARG A 68 -3.07 -5.00 0.41
C ARG A 68 -2.00 -4.00 0.85
N PHE A 69 -0.76 -4.16 0.37
CA PHE A 69 0.34 -3.25 0.67
C PHE A 69 0.12 -1.83 0.11
N LEU A 70 -0.73 -1.65 -0.92
CA LEU A 70 -1.05 -0.33 -1.47
C LEU A 70 -1.72 0.59 -0.43
N ARG A 71 -2.27 0.03 0.66
CA ARG A 71 -2.79 0.82 1.79
C ARG A 71 -1.73 1.72 2.42
N ALA A 72 -0.44 1.38 2.31
CA ALA A 72 0.66 2.22 2.78
C ALA A 72 0.74 3.56 2.04
N LEU A 73 0.27 3.64 0.79
CA LEU A 73 0.20 4.90 0.03
C LEU A 73 -0.71 5.94 0.68
N ARG A 74 -1.70 5.52 1.49
CA ARG A 74 -2.56 6.46 2.22
C ARG A 74 -1.80 7.31 3.23
N LEU A 75 -0.59 6.90 3.64
CA LEU A 75 0.26 7.72 4.50
C LEU A 75 0.64 9.06 3.83
N ILE A 76 0.57 9.20 2.50
CA ILE A 76 0.79 10.48 1.81
C ILE A 76 -0.19 11.56 2.31
N GLN A 77 -1.46 11.18 2.54
CA GLN A 77 -2.50 12.08 3.03
C GLN A 77 -2.32 12.46 4.51
N PHE A 78 -1.43 11.79 5.25
CA PHE A 78 -1.20 12.05 6.67
C PHE A 78 -0.78 13.51 6.92
N SER A 79 0.02 14.07 6.03
CA SER A 79 0.46 15.46 6.13
C SER A 79 -0.68 16.47 5.95
N GLU A 80 -1.66 16.18 5.10
CA GLU A 80 -2.87 17.00 4.89
C GLU A 80 -3.79 16.92 6.11
N ILE A 81 -4.01 15.71 6.65
CA ILE A 81 -4.85 15.50 7.84
C ILE A 81 -4.31 16.28 9.04
N LEU A 82 -2.99 16.26 9.27
CA LEU A 82 -2.36 17.01 10.36
C LEU A 82 -2.46 18.54 10.20
N GLN A 83 -2.52 19.04 8.96
CA GLN A 83 -2.78 20.44 8.68
C GLN A 83 -4.23 20.80 8.98
N PHE A 84 -5.20 19.96 8.60
CA PHE A 84 -6.61 20.16 8.93
C PHE A 84 -6.87 20.17 10.43
N LEU A 85 -6.15 19.35 11.20
CA LEU A 85 -6.22 19.34 12.67
C LEU A 85 -5.49 20.52 13.34
N ASN A 86 -4.92 21.45 12.56
CA ASN A 86 -4.20 22.64 13.03
C ASN A 86 -3.01 22.30 13.97
N ILE A 87 -2.42 21.10 13.81
CA ILE A 87 -1.24 20.63 14.54
C ILE A 87 0.02 21.18 13.86
N LEU A 88 0.07 21.13 12.52
CA LEU A 88 1.18 21.65 11.73
C LEU A 88 0.89 23.08 11.28
N LYS A 89 1.54 24.05 11.94
CA LYS A 89 1.33 25.49 11.67
C LYS A 89 2.45 26.15 10.86
N THR A 90 3.65 25.59 10.93
CA THR A 90 4.85 26.15 10.28
C THR A 90 5.10 25.47 8.94
N SER A 91 5.39 26.26 7.89
CA SER A 91 5.66 25.75 6.53
C SER A 91 6.79 24.71 6.49
N ASN A 92 7.82 24.89 7.32
CA ASN A 92 8.94 23.93 7.42
C ASN A 92 8.49 22.57 7.98
N SER A 93 7.63 22.57 9.02
CA SER A 93 7.10 21.36 9.62
C SER A 93 6.16 20.62 8.66
N ILE A 94 5.32 21.37 7.92
CA ILE A 94 4.47 20.81 6.87
C ILE A 94 5.31 20.12 5.80
N LYS A 95 6.34 20.82 5.30
CA LYS A 95 7.24 20.27 4.27
C LYS A 95 7.97 19.03 4.76
N LEU A 96 8.47 19.04 6.00
CA LEU A 96 9.15 17.90 6.61
C LEU A 96 8.22 16.69 6.73
N VAL A 97 7.02 16.86 7.30
CA VAL A 97 6.06 15.76 7.46
C VAL A 97 5.62 15.22 6.11
N ASN A 98 5.41 16.08 5.11
CA ASN A 98 5.07 15.64 3.76
C ASN A 98 6.20 14.78 3.14
N LEU A 99 7.45 15.24 3.23
CA LEU A 99 8.60 14.47 2.75
C LEU A 99 8.74 13.12 3.48
N CYS A 100 8.62 13.10 4.81
CA CYS A 100 8.67 11.86 5.58
C CYS A 100 7.51 10.92 5.22
N SER A 101 6.31 11.45 5.01
CA SER A 101 5.12 10.67 4.64
C SER A 101 5.29 10.03 3.26
N ILE A 102 5.77 10.79 2.27
CA ILE A 102 6.08 10.29 0.93
C ILE A 102 7.19 9.23 1.00
N PHE A 103 8.27 9.48 1.75
CA PHE A 103 9.36 8.53 1.90
C PHE A 103 8.91 7.19 2.51
N ILE A 104 8.24 7.23 3.67
CA ILE A 104 7.78 6.03 4.38
C ILE A 104 6.72 5.28 3.56
N SER A 105 5.76 5.99 2.97
CA SER A 105 4.73 5.37 2.13
C SER A 105 5.33 4.64 0.93
N THR A 106 6.29 5.27 0.24
CA THR A 106 6.94 4.70 -0.94
C THR A 106 7.78 3.49 -0.55
N TRP A 107 8.57 3.58 0.53
CA TRP A 107 9.38 2.47 1.03
C TRP A 107 8.53 1.24 1.41
N LEU A 108 7.46 1.43 2.19
CA LEU A 108 6.58 0.33 2.61
C LEU A 108 5.79 -0.27 1.45
N THR A 109 5.39 0.56 0.48
CA THR A 109 4.68 0.10 -0.72
C THR A 109 5.61 -0.72 -1.61
N ALA A 110 6.85 -0.25 -1.84
CA ALA A 110 7.87 -0.98 -2.57
C ALA A 110 8.22 -2.31 -1.88
N ALA A 111 8.31 -2.32 -0.54
CA ALA A 111 8.58 -3.54 0.23
C ALA A 111 7.46 -4.57 0.03
N GLY A 112 6.21 -4.11 0.04
CA GLY A 112 5.05 -4.95 -0.23
C GLY A 112 4.99 -5.47 -1.66
N PHE A 113 5.41 -4.66 -2.62
CA PHE A 113 5.51 -5.07 -4.02
C PHE A 113 6.55 -6.19 -4.21
N ILE A 114 7.78 -6.00 -3.72
CA ILE A 114 8.81 -7.04 -3.74
C ILE A 114 8.36 -8.30 -3.00
N HIS A 115 7.74 -8.14 -1.83
CA HIS A 115 7.19 -9.27 -1.08
C HIS A 115 6.14 -10.04 -1.87
N LEU A 116 5.26 -9.36 -2.62
CA LEU A 116 4.28 -10.03 -3.47
C LEU A 116 4.96 -10.78 -4.62
N VAL A 117 5.91 -10.13 -5.29
CA VAL A 117 6.61 -10.68 -6.46
C VAL A 117 7.46 -11.89 -6.08
N GLU A 118 8.29 -11.78 -5.05
CA GLU A 118 9.18 -12.87 -4.62
C GLU A 118 8.39 -14.07 -4.08
N ASN A 119 7.32 -13.85 -3.31
CA ASN A 119 6.50 -14.95 -2.79
C ASN A 119 5.59 -15.59 -3.84
N SER A 120 5.18 -14.84 -4.87
CA SER A 120 4.34 -15.40 -5.94
C SER A 120 5.18 -16.19 -6.94
N GLY A 121 6.41 -15.74 -7.22
CA GLY A 121 7.25 -16.28 -8.27
C GLY A 121 6.90 -15.72 -9.66
N ASP A 122 7.73 -16.03 -10.65
CA ASP A 122 7.56 -15.57 -12.02
C ASP A 122 6.57 -16.47 -12.80
N PRO A 123 5.61 -15.88 -13.54
CA PRO A 123 4.67 -16.66 -14.34
C PRO A 123 5.32 -17.52 -15.44
N TRP A 124 6.43 -17.07 -16.02
CA TRP A 124 7.14 -17.75 -17.10
C TRP A 124 7.95 -18.97 -16.64
N GLU A 125 8.30 -19.03 -15.35
CA GLU A 125 8.96 -20.19 -14.72
C GLU A 125 7.95 -21.10 -14.02
N ASN A 126 6.66 -21.03 -14.38
CA ASN A 126 5.56 -21.74 -13.72
C ASN A 126 5.52 -21.53 -12.19
N PHE A 127 5.91 -20.34 -11.72
CA PHE A 127 5.97 -19.98 -10.29
C PHE A 127 6.93 -20.85 -9.44
N GLN A 128 7.88 -21.56 -10.07
CA GLN A 128 8.81 -22.44 -9.35
C GLN A 128 9.93 -21.69 -8.62
N ASN A 129 10.23 -20.47 -9.05
CA ASN A 129 11.30 -19.64 -8.49
C ASN A 129 10.85 -18.74 -7.33
N SER A 130 9.70 -19.04 -6.71
CA SER A 130 9.21 -18.31 -5.54
C SER A 130 10.20 -18.43 -4.37
N GLN A 131 10.47 -17.31 -3.71
CA GLN A 131 11.26 -17.26 -2.49
C GLN A 131 10.35 -16.86 -1.31
N PRO A 132 10.24 -17.68 -0.26
CA PRO A 132 9.49 -17.32 0.93
C PRO A 132 10.25 -16.24 1.70
N LEU A 133 9.93 -14.97 1.45
CA LEU A 133 10.42 -13.82 2.19
C LEU A 133 9.30 -13.25 3.04
N SER A 134 9.61 -12.97 4.31
CA SER A 134 8.70 -12.22 5.17
C SER A 134 8.66 -10.75 4.75
N TYR A 135 7.54 -10.07 5.02
CA TYR A 135 7.39 -8.65 4.71
C TYR A 135 8.51 -7.79 5.32
N TRP A 136 8.95 -8.12 6.53
CA TRP A 136 10.01 -7.38 7.23
C TRP A 136 11.40 -7.60 6.64
N GLU A 137 11.68 -8.79 6.09
CA GLU A 137 12.91 -9.02 5.33
C GLU A 137 12.92 -8.19 4.04
N CYS A 138 11.78 -8.03 3.37
CA CYS A 138 11.67 -7.13 2.20
C CYS A 138 11.85 -5.65 2.59
N VAL A 139 11.33 -5.23 3.76
CA VAL A 139 11.55 -3.89 4.31
C VAL A 139 13.04 -3.66 4.59
N TYR A 140 13.71 -4.63 5.21
CA TYR A 140 15.15 -4.62 5.46
C TYR A 140 15.95 -4.55 4.16
N LEU A 141 15.65 -5.42 3.20
CA LEU A 141 16.26 -5.45 1.88
C LEU A 141 16.23 -4.06 1.23
N LEU A 142 15.06 -3.44 1.17
CA LEU A 142 14.93 -2.12 0.56
C LEU A 142 15.66 -1.01 1.31
N MET A 143 15.71 -1.07 2.65
CA MET A 143 16.48 -0.09 3.41
C MET A 143 17.98 -0.19 3.12
N VAL A 144 18.51 -1.41 3.05
CA VAL A 144 19.91 -1.70 2.73
C VAL A 144 20.24 -1.31 1.29
N THR A 145 19.33 -1.54 0.34
CA THR A 145 19.51 -1.18 -1.07
C THR A 145 19.41 0.33 -1.29
N MET A 146 18.43 1.01 -0.70
CA MET A 146 18.28 2.47 -0.82
C MET A 146 19.43 3.24 -0.18
N SER A 147 20.00 2.71 0.91
CA SER A 147 21.20 3.26 1.54
C SER A 147 22.49 2.89 0.82
N THR A 148 22.41 2.15 -0.30
CA THR A 148 23.55 1.71 -1.13
C THR A 148 24.56 0.82 -0.38
N VAL A 149 24.15 0.18 0.72
CA VAL A 149 25.02 -0.68 1.52
C VAL A 149 25.20 -2.05 0.87
N GLY A 150 24.10 -2.70 0.50
CA GLY A 150 24.12 -3.95 -0.29
C GLY A 150 24.86 -5.13 0.34
N TYR A 151 24.52 -5.52 1.57
CA TYR A 151 25.16 -6.66 2.26
C TYR A 151 25.12 -7.98 1.48
N GLY A 152 24.06 -8.21 0.70
CA GLY A 152 23.90 -9.41 -0.13
C GLY A 152 23.44 -10.67 0.63
N ASP A 153 23.05 -10.52 1.89
CA ASP A 153 22.45 -11.58 2.72
C ASP A 153 21.02 -11.90 2.29
N VAL A 154 20.22 -10.87 1.99
CA VAL A 154 18.90 -10.97 1.38
C VAL A 154 18.97 -10.28 0.01
N TYR A 155 18.43 -10.93 -1.02
CA TYR A 155 18.37 -10.39 -2.38
C TYR A 155 17.21 -11.01 -3.17
N ALA A 156 16.74 -10.29 -4.20
CA ALA A 156 15.70 -10.75 -5.10
C ALA A 156 16.21 -11.87 -6.03
N LYS A 157 15.52 -13.03 -6.04
CA LYS A 157 15.85 -14.15 -6.93
C LYS A 157 15.00 -14.16 -8.19
N THR A 158 13.77 -13.66 -8.10
CA THR A 158 12.86 -13.61 -9.25
C THR A 158 13.33 -12.59 -10.28
N THR A 159 13.01 -12.82 -11.55
CA THR A 159 13.34 -11.88 -12.63
C THR A 159 12.51 -10.61 -12.53
N LEU A 160 11.23 -10.70 -12.14
CA LEU A 160 10.42 -9.52 -11.82
C LEU A 160 10.97 -8.73 -10.63
N GLY A 161 11.40 -9.42 -9.57
CA GLY A 161 11.93 -8.78 -8.36
C GLY A 161 13.28 -8.09 -8.59
N ARG A 162 14.07 -8.55 -9.56
CA ARG A 162 15.31 -7.89 -9.98
C ARG A 162 15.10 -6.73 -10.96
N LEU A 163 14.00 -6.74 -11.69
CA LEU A 163 13.65 -5.67 -12.63
C LEU A 163 13.06 -4.45 -11.90
N PHE A 164 12.37 -4.69 -10.78
CA PHE A 164 11.92 -3.66 -9.87
C PHE A 164 13.10 -3.06 -9.09
#